data_AF-A0A6A6M0H9-F1
#
_entry.id   AF-A0A6A6M0H9-F1
#
_cell.length_a   1.000
_cell.length_b   1.000
_cell.length_c   1.000
_cell.angle_alpha   90.00
_cell.angle_beta   90.00
_cell.angle_gamma   90.00
#
_symmetry.space_group_name_H-M   'P 1'
#
loop_
_entity.id
_entity.type
_entity.pdbx_description
1 polymer ?
#
loop_
_entity_poly.entity_id
_entity_poly.type
_entity_poly.pdbx_seq_one_letter_code
_entity_poly.pdbx_strand_id
1 'polypeptide(L)'
;MKFNVDNMKIIQLGITLSDENGIIAGTWEFNFKFLIETEVFYDPKSIEDLKWLTFHGLYDLAYMVKLVTKKPLPVSMLDFTEIIATVFGCCVLDVKYMARFYDDLHRGELGLEKLAKILGVKRVGGSHQQDLIVY
;
A
#
# COMPACT_ATOMS: atom_id res chain seq x y z
N MET A 1 -16.48 2.10 -1.74
CA MET A 1 -15.20 1.42 -2.04
C MET A 1 -15.39 0.17 -2.90
N LYS A 2 -16.01 -0.91 -2.40
CA LYS A 2 -16.14 -2.19 -3.14
C LYS A 2 -16.61 -2.05 -4.58
N PHE A 3 -17.76 -1.40 -4.79
CA PHE A 3 -18.30 -1.16 -6.14
C PHE A 3 -17.27 -0.50 -7.08
N ASN A 4 -16.54 0.51 -6.60
CA ASN A 4 -15.54 1.20 -7.39
C ASN A 4 -14.37 0.28 -7.73
N VAL A 5 -13.82 -0.42 -6.74
CA VAL A 5 -12.67 -1.31 -6.94
C VAL A 5 -13.01 -2.47 -7.87
N ASP A 6 -14.19 -3.08 -7.73
CA ASP A 6 -14.62 -4.19 -8.58
C ASP A 6 -14.79 -3.79 -10.04
N ASN A 7 -15.26 -2.57 -10.30
CA ASN A 7 -15.57 -2.11 -11.65
C ASN A 7 -14.43 -1.35 -12.34
N MET A 8 -13.42 -0.89 -11.59
CA MET A 8 -12.26 -0.19 -12.15
C MET A 8 -11.04 -1.09 -12.31
N LYS A 9 -10.15 -0.72 -13.24
CA LYS A 9 -8.87 -1.40 -13.46
C LYS A 9 -7.74 -0.59 -12.85
N ILE A 10 -6.80 -1.27 -12.19
CA ILE A 10 -5.54 -0.64 -11.79
C ILE A 10 -4.74 -0.30 -13.05
N ILE A 11 -4.13 0.88 -13.07
CA ILE A 11 -3.33 1.38 -14.19
C ILE A 11 -1.85 1.35 -13.83
N GLN A 12 -1.54 1.69 -12.58
CA GLN A 12 -0.18 1.83 -12.09
C GLN A 12 -0.07 1.32 -10.65
N LEU A 13 1.07 0.74 -10.30
CA LEU A 13 1.42 0.35 -8.93
C LEU A 13 2.87 0.72 -8.66
N GLY A 14 3.10 1.55 -7.63
CA GLY A 14 4.43 1.82 -7.08
C GLY A 14 4.72 0.89 -5.91
N ILE A 15 5.95 0.39 -5.81
CA ILE A 15 6.45 -0.38 -4.66
C ILE A 15 7.85 0.13 -4.31
N THR A 16 8.10 0.43 -3.04
CA THR A 16 9.43 0.70 -2.50
C THR A 16 9.79 -0.37 -1.48
N LEU A 17 11.04 -0.80 -1.48
CA LEU A 17 11.57 -1.72 -0.49
C LEU A 17 12.71 -1.04 0.27
N SER A 18 12.67 -1.11 1.60
CA SER A 18 13.71 -0.63 2.51
C SER A 18 14.03 -1.67 3.57
N ASP A 19 15.21 -1.55 4.17
CA ASP A 19 15.51 -2.23 5.43
C ASP A 19 14.89 -1.51 6.65
N GLU A 20 15.08 -2.07 7.83
CA GLU A 20 14.58 -1.51 9.10
C GLU A 20 15.17 -0.13 9.48
N ASN A 21 16.27 0.27 8.84
CA ASN A 21 16.89 1.58 9.03
C ASN A 21 16.38 2.61 8.01
N GLY A 22 15.49 2.22 7.11
CA GLY A 22 14.97 3.05 6.03
C GLY A 22 15.93 3.18 4.84
N ILE A 23 16.94 2.31 4.73
CA ILE A 23 17.81 2.27 3.56
C ILE A 23 17.06 1.60 2.41
N ILE A 24 16.79 2.37 1.35
CA ILE A 24 16.02 1.91 0.19
C ILE A 24 16.86 0.95 -0.65
N ALA A 25 16.37 -0.28 -0.80
CA ALA A 25 16.93 -1.27 -1.73
C ALA A 25 16.47 -1.02 -3.17
N GLY A 26 15.27 -0.47 -3.36
CA GLY A 26 14.78 -0.05 -4.67
C GLY A 26 13.35 0.47 -4.64
N THR A 27 12.99 1.21 -5.69
CA THR A 27 11.64 1.69 -5.98
C THR A 27 11.28 1.31 -7.40
N TRP A 28 10.12 0.67 -7.58
CA TRP A 28 9.62 0.21 -8.88
C TRP A 28 8.23 0.76 -9.14
N GLU A 29 7.99 1.07 -10.41
CA GLU A 29 6.69 1.50 -10.92
C GLU A 29 6.25 0.52 -12.01
N PHE A 30 5.14 -0.15 -11.78
CA PHE A 30 4.54 -1.09 -12.72
C PHE A 30 3.38 -0.40 -13.44
N ASN A 31 3.48 -0.24 -14.75
CA ASN A 31 2.44 0.36 -15.60
C ASN A 31 1.69 -0.74 -16.36
N PHE A 32 0.41 -0.93 -16.06
CA PHE A 32 -0.42 -1.99 -16.62
C PHE A 32 -1.20 -1.52 -17.84
N LYS A 33 -1.09 -2.26 -18.96
CA LYS A 33 -1.87 -2.01 -20.18
C LYS A 33 -3.02 -3.02 -20.39
N PHE A 34 -3.07 -4.14 -19.68
CA PHE A 34 -4.06 -5.23 -19.90
C PHE A 34 -4.12 -6.22 -18.71
N LEU A 35 -5.00 -7.22 -18.83
CA LEU A 35 -5.24 -8.30 -17.85
C LEU A 35 -3.92 -8.93 -17.37
N ILE A 36 -3.72 -8.95 -16.07
CA ILE A 36 -2.62 -9.68 -15.46
C ILE A 36 -2.99 -11.16 -15.40
N GLU A 37 -2.53 -11.93 -16.38
CA GLU A 37 -2.53 -13.40 -16.33
C GLU A 37 -1.29 -13.90 -15.58
N THR A 38 -1.15 -13.55 -14.30
CA THR A 38 -0.10 -14.12 -13.44
C THR A 38 -0.68 -15.21 -12.56
N GLU A 39 0.01 -16.34 -12.46
CA GLU A 39 -0.14 -17.22 -11.32
C GLU A 39 0.53 -16.53 -10.13
N VAL A 40 -0.19 -16.45 -9.01
CA VAL A 40 0.37 -15.93 -7.77
C VAL A 40 1.04 -17.10 -7.06
N PHE A 41 2.37 -17.10 -7.02
CA PHE A 41 3.12 -17.99 -6.15
C PHE A 41 3.09 -17.41 -4.74
N TYR A 42 2.38 -18.09 -3.85
CA TYR A 42 2.26 -17.70 -2.45
C TYR A 42 3.09 -18.66 -1.59
N ASP A 43 4.09 -18.11 -0.92
CA ASP A 43 4.81 -18.78 0.15
C ASP A 43 4.66 -17.94 1.43
N PRO A 44 3.89 -18.42 2.44
CA PRO A 44 3.70 -17.71 3.70
C PRO A 44 5.02 -17.27 4.34
N LYS A 45 6.08 -18.10 4.25
CA LYS A 45 7.38 -17.79 4.85
C LYS A 45 8.05 -16.58 4.22
N SER A 46 7.75 -16.31 2.95
CA SER A 46 8.31 -15.19 2.20
C SER A 46 7.72 -13.84 2.62
N ILE A 47 6.63 -13.83 3.40
CA ILE A 47 5.94 -12.60 3.85
C ILE A 47 5.91 -12.42 5.37
N GLU A 48 6.34 -13.41 6.16
CA GLU A 48 6.31 -13.37 7.63
C GLU A 48 7.10 -12.20 8.22
N ASP A 49 8.24 -11.86 7.63
CA ASP A 49 9.12 -10.78 8.11
C ASP A 49 8.88 -9.44 7.40
N LEU A 50 7.89 -9.36 6.51
CA LEU A 50 7.59 -8.13 5.76
C LEU A 50 6.64 -7.23 6.53
N LYS A 51 6.95 -5.93 6.52
CA LYS A 51 6.07 -4.86 7.02
C LYS A 51 5.58 -4.06 5.83
N TRP A 52 4.26 -3.96 5.69
CA TRP A 52 3.63 -3.18 4.64
C TRP A 52 3.24 -1.83 5.20
N LEU A 53 3.83 -0.77 4.67
CA LEU A 53 3.46 0.60 4.96
C LEU A 53 2.63 1.21 3.83
N THR A 54 1.59 1.92 4.21
CA THR A 54 0.70 2.63 3.30
C THR A 54 0.42 4.03 3.82
N PHE A 55 -0.12 4.91 2.96
CA PHE A 55 -0.60 6.22 3.38
C PHE A 55 -2.03 6.41 2.92
N HIS A 56 -2.99 6.35 3.86
CA HIS A 56 -4.42 6.35 3.52
C HIS A 56 -4.80 5.21 2.55
N GLY A 57 -4.20 4.04 2.78
CA GLY A 57 -4.00 3.00 1.79
C GLY A 57 -5.13 2.00 1.59
N LEU A 58 -6.30 2.21 2.21
CA LEU A 58 -7.40 1.23 2.16
C LEU A 58 -7.82 0.91 0.71
N TYR A 59 -7.87 1.92 -0.17
CA TYR A 59 -8.16 1.70 -1.59
C TYR A 59 -7.02 0.98 -2.31
N ASP A 60 -5.77 1.29 -1.98
CA ASP A 60 -4.59 0.66 -2.59
C ASP A 60 -4.54 -0.82 -2.24
N LEU A 61 -4.70 -1.16 -0.96
CA LEU A 61 -4.82 -2.53 -0.46
C LEU A 61 -5.98 -3.26 -1.14
N ALA A 62 -7.13 -2.61 -1.30
CA ALA A 62 -8.28 -3.20 -1.96
C ALA A 62 -8.02 -3.51 -3.45
N TYR A 63 -7.34 -2.61 -4.18
CA TYR A 63 -6.92 -2.91 -5.56
C TYR A 63 -5.89 -4.03 -5.62
N MET A 64 -4.94 -4.10 -4.68
CA MET A 64 -3.97 -5.19 -4.61
C MET A 64 -4.63 -6.53 -4.27
N VAL A 65 -5.60 -6.57 -3.34
CA VAL A 65 -6.40 -7.77 -3.08
C VAL A 65 -7.14 -8.23 -4.33
N LYS A 66 -7.79 -7.32 -5.05
CA LYS A 66 -8.43 -7.63 -6.33
C LYS A 66 -7.42 -8.17 -7.34
N LEU A 67 -6.23 -7.58 -7.40
CA LEU A 67 -5.16 -7.97 -8.32
C LEU A 67 -4.68 -9.40 -8.06
N VAL A 68 -4.39 -9.72 -6.81
CA VAL A 68 -3.83 -11.00 -6.36
C VAL A 68 -4.89 -12.10 -6.41
N THR A 69 -6.10 -11.83 -5.91
CA THR A 69 -7.16 -12.84 -5.81
C THR A 69 -7.92 -13.06 -7.11
N LYS A 70 -7.90 -12.07 -8.02
CA LYS A 70 -8.70 -12.03 -9.25
C LYS A 70 -10.20 -12.25 -9.04
N LYS A 71 -10.68 -11.95 -7.83
CA LYS A 71 -12.08 -12.08 -7.42
C LYS A 71 -12.64 -10.70 -7.07
N PRO A 72 -13.97 -10.51 -7.14
CA PRO A 72 -14.61 -9.36 -6.52
C PRO A 72 -14.23 -9.28 -5.04
N LEU A 73 -14.11 -8.06 -4.52
CA LEU A 73 -13.82 -7.89 -3.09
C LEU A 73 -14.88 -8.58 -2.22
N PRO A 74 -14.51 -9.09 -1.04
CA PRO A 74 -15.50 -9.60 -0.10
C PRO A 74 -16.52 -8.52 0.29
N VAL A 75 -17.73 -8.96 0.65
CA VAL A 75 -18.79 -8.06 1.13
C VAL A 75 -18.54 -7.66 2.59
N SER A 76 -18.00 -8.58 3.38
CA SER A 76 -17.71 -8.39 4.80
C SER A 76 -16.33 -7.76 5.00
N MET A 77 -16.24 -6.85 5.97
CA MET A 77 -14.95 -6.33 6.43
C MET A 77 -14.10 -7.41 7.10
N LEU A 78 -14.72 -8.42 7.73
CA LEU A 78 -14.00 -9.53 8.36
C LEU A 78 -13.25 -10.34 7.30
N ASP A 79 -13.96 -10.82 6.28
CA ASP A 79 -13.36 -11.55 5.15
C ASP A 79 -12.32 -10.70 4.44
N PHE A 80 -12.54 -9.38 4.32
CA PHE A 80 -11.53 -8.46 3.78
C PHE A 80 -10.25 -8.49 4.62
N THR A 81 -10.36 -8.37 5.94
CA THR A 81 -9.21 -8.41 6.84
C THR A 81 -8.52 -9.77 6.87
N GLU A 82 -9.24 -10.88 6.72
CA GLU A 82 -8.65 -12.23 6.61
C GLU A 82 -7.83 -12.38 5.32
N ILE A 83 -8.35 -11.87 4.20
CA ILE A 83 -7.60 -11.87 2.93
C ILE A 83 -6.38 -10.95 3.03
N ILE A 84 -6.50 -9.78 3.66
CA ILE A 84 -5.35 -8.90 3.89
C ILE A 84 -4.27 -9.63 4.69
N ALA A 85 -4.64 -10.28 5.81
CA ALA A 85 -3.70 -11.04 6.62
C ALA A 85 -3.04 -12.19 5.84
N THR A 86 -3.78 -12.81 4.93
CA THR A 86 -3.26 -13.88 4.06
C THR A 86 -2.30 -13.34 3.00
N VAL A 87 -2.59 -12.19 2.39
CA VAL A 87 -1.82 -11.66 1.25
C VAL A 87 -0.60 -10.83 1.70
N PHE A 88 -0.74 -10.06 2.78
CA PHE A 88 0.24 -9.07 3.23
C PHE A 88 0.85 -9.42 4.60
N GLY A 89 0.43 -10.52 5.22
CA GLY A 89 0.88 -10.89 6.56
C GLY A 89 0.21 -10.05 7.65
N CYS A 90 0.73 -10.14 8.87
CA CYS A 90 0.12 -9.50 10.04
C CYS A 90 0.51 -8.02 10.21
N CYS A 91 1.52 -7.54 9.50
CA CYS A 91 2.07 -6.19 9.68
C CYS A 91 1.70 -5.27 8.51
N VAL A 92 0.50 -4.69 8.55
CA VAL A 92 0.07 -3.61 7.65
C VAL A 92 -0.16 -2.34 8.46
N LEU A 93 0.60 -1.29 8.17
CA LEU A 93 0.58 0.00 8.84
C LEU A 93 0.10 1.09 7.88
N ASP A 94 -0.75 1.99 8.39
CA ASP A 94 -1.16 3.19 7.66
C ASP A 94 -0.57 4.43 8.35
N VAL A 95 0.39 5.07 7.70
CA VAL A 95 1.12 6.23 8.22
C VAL A 95 0.18 7.39 8.53
N LYS A 96 -0.86 7.60 7.71
CA LYS A 96 -1.84 8.66 7.95
C LYS A 96 -2.68 8.35 9.18
N TYR A 97 -3.06 7.08 9.38
CA TYR A 97 -3.72 6.64 10.58
C TYR A 97 -2.83 6.81 11.82
N MET A 98 -1.57 6.39 11.76
CA MET A 98 -0.61 6.57 12.87
C MET A 98 -0.43 8.05 13.25
N ALA A 99 -0.36 8.94 12.26
CA ALA A 99 -0.24 10.38 12.49
C ALA A 99 -1.42 10.99 13.29
N ARG A 100 -2.57 10.29 13.39
CA ARG A 100 -3.72 10.74 14.21
C ARG A 100 -3.42 10.84 15.70
N PHE A 101 -2.41 10.11 16.16
CA PHE A 101 -2.04 10.03 17.57
C PHE A 101 -0.97 11.05 17.98
N TYR A 102 -0.53 11.91 17.06
CA TYR A 102 0.52 12.91 17.30
C TYR A 102 0.01 14.31 16.95
N ASP A 103 0.01 15.21 17.94
CA ASP A 103 -0.43 16.61 17.76
C ASP A 103 0.48 17.36 16.78
N ASP A 104 1.79 17.13 16.84
CA ASP A 104 2.78 17.72 15.93
C ASP A 104 2.60 17.26 14.48
N LEU A 105 1.90 16.15 14.26
CA LEU A 105 1.53 15.65 12.93
C LEU A 105 0.10 16.02 12.55
N HIS A 106 -0.45 17.04 13.21
CA HIS A 106 -1.79 17.59 12.98
C HIS A 106 -2.88 16.53 12.96
N ARG A 107 -2.76 15.52 13.84
CA ARG A 107 -3.76 14.45 14.00
C ARG A 107 -4.14 13.79 12.67
N GLY A 108 -3.18 13.62 11.77
CA GLY A 108 -3.36 12.88 10.51
C GLY A 108 -4.18 13.60 9.44
N GLU A 109 -4.46 14.89 9.60
CA GLU A 109 -5.21 15.70 8.62
C GLU A 109 -4.36 16.16 7.43
N LEU A 110 -3.05 15.92 7.47
CA LEU A 110 -2.13 16.30 6.41
C LEU A 110 -2.09 15.30 5.26
N GLY A 111 -1.78 15.79 4.06
CA GLY A 111 -1.34 14.97 2.93
C GLY A 111 0.13 14.57 3.06
N LEU A 112 0.53 13.52 2.34
CA LEU A 112 1.87 12.91 2.44
C LEU A 112 3.01 13.92 2.24
N GLU A 113 2.89 14.84 1.27
CA GLU A 113 3.92 15.85 1.01
C GLU A 113 4.12 16.81 2.19
N LYS A 114 3.02 17.28 2.81
CA LYS A 114 3.10 18.15 3.99
C LYS A 114 3.67 17.39 5.19
N LEU A 115 3.28 16.13 5.35
CA LEU A 115 3.81 15.26 6.42
C LEU A 115 5.32 15.04 6.25
N ALA A 116 5.77 14.71 5.03
CA ALA A 116 7.19 14.54 4.71
C ALA A 116 8.00 15.81 5.01
N LYS A 117 7.44 17.00 4.70
CA LYS A 117 8.08 18.28 5.02
C LYS A 117 8.25 18.50 6.52
N ILE A 118 7.25 18.16 7.34
CA ILE A 118 7.34 18.27 8.81
C ILE A 118 8.40 17.31 9.36
N LEU A 119 8.47 16.10 8.81
CA LEU A 119 9.44 15.08 9.21
C LEU A 119 10.85 15.31 8.63
N GLY A 120 11.07 16.39 7.86
CA GLY A 120 12.36 16.69 7.24
C GLY A 120 12.78 15.70 6.13
N VAL A 121 11.84 14.91 5.61
CA VAL A 121 12.08 13.92 4.56
C VAL A 121 12.18 14.62 3.21
N LYS A 122 13.28 14.38 2.49
CA LYS A 122 13.47 14.86 1.12
C LYS A 122 12.80 13.92 0.14
N ARG A 123 12.00 14.48 -0.78
CA ARG A 123 11.46 13.72 -1.92
C ARG A 123 12.61 13.32 -2.86
N VAL A 124 12.56 12.09 -3.32
CA VAL A 124 13.35 11.57 -4.44
C VAL A 124 12.36 11.18 -5.54
N GLY A 125 12.53 11.67 -6.77
CA GLY A 125 11.59 11.44 -7.88
C GLY A 125 10.58 12.58 -8.15
N GLY A 126 9.77 12.43 -9.20
CA GLY A 126 8.80 13.44 -9.65
C GLY A 126 7.56 13.59 -8.75
N SER A 127 6.81 14.69 -8.87
CA SER A 127 5.67 15.00 -7.99
C SER A 127 4.33 14.35 -8.38
N HIS A 128 4.27 13.55 -9.46
CA HIS A 128 3.02 13.06 -10.05
C HIS A 128 3.00 11.57 -10.41
N GLN A 129 4.00 10.81 -9.98
CA GLN A 129 3.98 9.36 -10.06
C GLN A 129 3.36 8.80 -8.77
N GLN A 130 2.48 7.81 -8.89
CA GLN A 130 1.84 7.15 -7.74
C GLN A 130 2.87 6.24 -7.06
N ASP A 131 3.84 6.87 -6.40
CA ASP A 131 4.81 6.17 -5.59
C ASP A 131 4.12 5.84 -4.26
N LEU A 132 3.76 4.57 -4.07
CA LEU A 132 3.57 4.03 -2.74
C LEU A 132 4.95 4.08 -2.06
N ILE A 133 5.21 5.16 -1.32
CA ILE A 133 6.42 5.29 -0.52
C ILE A 133 6.20 4.46 0.73
N VAL A 134 6.78 3.26 0.72
CA VAL A 134 6.79 2.31 1.84
C VAL A 134 8.11 2.51 2.59
N TYR A 135 8.05 2.63 3.92
CA TYR A 135 9.22 2.49 4.82
C TYR A 135 9.18 1.12 5.47
#